data_AF-A0A9W5WVX6-F1
#
_entry.id   AF-A0A9W5WVX6-F1
#
_cell.length_a   1.000
_cell.length_b   1.000
_cell.length_c   1.000
_cell.angle_alpha   90.00
_cell.angle_beta   90.00
_cell.angle_gamma   90.00
#
_symmetry.space_group_name_H-M   'P 1'
#
loop_
_entity.id
_entity.type
_entity.pdbx_description
1 polymer ?
#
loop_
_entity_poly.entity_id
_entity_poly.type
_entity_poly.pdbx_seq_one_letter_code
_entity_poly.pdbx_strand_id
1 'polypeptide(L)'
;MADGNIMYIGYVDVPTKTVLASYPRTLKRGTATFVEEALANVCEDAMETATNKSIKKLEFNYETVYYKADDEIKGVVVAMIYEENYPERFVYTLIQEIWREINMLPPRVNDAHGIPISMQKKLGSPMIRIFKRYDNVVEVDHAVRAKMQIDEASYAVGDSMKKIIGTCANLEELKSKSLKLKNQTVVVGKLEDRVTWVIAQTRCNKVEKSLQLKGGFGK
;
A
#
# COMPACT_ATOMS: atom_id res chain seq x y z
N MET A 1 13.59 -14.51 -26.64
CA MET A 1 12.86 -14.59 -25.37
C MET A 1 13.90 -14.37 -24.27
N ALA A 2 13.79 -13.26 -23.53
CA ALA A 2 14.61 -13.01 -22.36
C ALA A 2 13.85 -13.64 -21.18
N ASP A 3 14.40 -14.71 -20.63
CA ASP A 3 13.68 -15.59 -19.69
C ASP A 3 13.69 -15.06 -18.24
N GLY A 4 13.69 -13.73 -18.04
CA GLY A 4 13.78 -13.12 -16.72
C GLY A 4 13.58 -11.60 -16.76
N ASN A 5 13.10 -11.04 -15.65
CA ASN A 5 12.80 -9.61 -15.51
C ASN A 5 14.04 -8.79 -15.15
N ILE A 6 15.04 -9.44 -14.56
CA ILE A 6 16.31 -8.82 -14.17
C ILE A 6 17.34 -9.11 -15.26
N MET A 7 18.00 -8.08 -15.77
CA MET A 7 19.06 -8.23 -16.76
C MET A 7 20.40 -8.55 -16.10
N TYR A 8 20.76 -7.77 -15.09
CA TYR A 8 22.11 -7.79 -14.54
C TYR A 8 22.12 -7.28 -13.11
N ILE A 9 22.93 -7.92 -12.27
CA ILE A 9 23.31 -7.39 -10.97
C ILE A 9 24.84 -7.38 -10.85
N GLY A 10 25.37 -6.33 -10.25
CA GLY A 10 26.81 -6.11 -10.17
C GLY A 10 27.21 -5.41 -8.89
N TYR A 11 28.40 -5.73 -8.41
CA TYR A 11 29.15 -4.94 -7.45
C TYR A 11 30.41 -4.43 -8.15
N VAL A 12 30.55 -3.11 -8.21
CA VAL A 12 31.57 -2.44 -9.01
C VAL A 12 32.37 -1.50 -8.13
N ASP A 13 33.67 -1.48 -8.36
CA ASP A 13 34.58 -0.53 -7.75
C ASP A 13 34.51 0.81 -8.49
N VAL A 14 34.11 1.87 -7.79
CA VAL A 14 33.90 3.19 -8.41
C VAL A 14 35.21 3.80 -8.92
N PRO A 15 36.32 3.82 -8.14
CA PRO A 15 37.57 4.46 -8.58
C PRO A 15 38.21 3.81 -9.80
N THR A 16 38.13 2.48 -9.91
CA THR A 16 38.79 1.72 -10.99
C THR A 16 37.82 1.26 -12.08
N LYS A 17 36.53 1.60 -11.96
CA LYS A 17 35.42 1.13 -12.81
C LYS A 17 35.44 -0.40 -13.02
N THR A 18 35.97 -1.15 -12.05
CA THR A 18 36.20 -2.59 -12.17
C THR A 18 35.07 -3.37 -11.53
N VAL A 19 34.50 -4.32 -12.27
CA VAL A 19 33.45 -5.20 -11.73
C VAL A 19 34.06 -6.22 -10.77
N LEU A 20 33.75 -6.11 -9.49
CA LEU A 20 34.25 -7.00 -8.44
C LEU A 20 33.49 -8.32 -8.41
N ALA A 21 32.18 -8.27 -8.61
CA ALA A 21 31.32 -9.43 -8.73
C ALA A 21 30.08 -9.10 -9.55
N SER A 22 29.59 -10.06 -10.34
CA SER A 22 28.37 -9.88 -11.12
C SER A 22 27.62 -11.19 -11.37
N TYR A 23 26.36 -11.03 -11.76
CA TYR A 23 25.56 -12.09 -12.33
C TYR A 23 24.52 -11.50 -13.32
N PRO A 24 24.30 -12.11 -14.49
CA PRO A 24 25.06 -13.23 -15.05
C PRO A 24 26.50 -12.83 -15.41
N ARG A 25 27.46 -13.78 -15.32
CA ARG A 25 28.87 -13.50 -15.63
C ARG A 25 29.14 -13.26 -17.11
N THR A 26 28.36 -13.90 -17.96
CA THR A 26 28.46 -13.80 -19.42
C THR A 26 27.16 -13.23 -19.95
N LEU A 27 27.25 -12.03 -20.50
CA LEU A 27 26.12 -11.34 -21.12
C LEU A 27 25.99 -11.75 -22.58
N LYS A 28 24.78 -11.66 -23.13
CA LYS A 28 24.54 -11.89 -24.56
C LYS A 28 25.18 -10.72 -25.34
N ARG A 29 25.71 -10.95 -26.54
CA ARG A 29 26.47 -9.94 -27.31
C ARG A 29 25.76 -8.59 -27.49
N GLY A 30 24.42 -8.56 -27.56
CA GLY A 30 23.66 -7.31 -27.68
C GLY A 30 23.40 -6.59 -26.35
N THR A 31 23.42 -7.29 -25.21
CA THR A 31 23.17 -6.70 -23.89
C THR A 31 24.47 -6.27 -23.20
N ALA A 32 25.60 -6.84 -23.60
CA ALA A 32 26.92 -6.50 -23.06
C ALA A 32 27.27 -5.02 -23.25
N THR A 33 27.06 -4.48 -24.45
CA THR A 33 27.35 -3.07 -24.77
C THR A 33 26.52 -2.11 -23.92
N PHE A 34 25.24 -2.41 -23.74
CA PHE A 34 24.37 -1.61 -22.87
C PHE A 34 24.84 -1.66 -21.42
N VAL A 35 25.13 -2.85 -20.88
CA VAL A 35 25.58 -2.98 -19.49
C VAL A 35 26.88 -2.22 -19.26
N GLU A 36 27.82 -2.26 -20.20
CA GLU A 36 29.08 -1.50 -20.11
C GLU A 36 28.84 0.02 -20.10
N GLU A 37 27.97 0.53 -20.99
CA GLU A 37 27.60 1.94 -21.04
C GLU A 37 26.87 2.40 -19.77
N ALA A 38 25.90 1.61 -19.32
CA ALA A 38 25.15 1.86 -18.09
C ALA A 38 26.07 1.87 -16.86
N LEU A 39 27.03 0.94 -16.78
CA LEU A 39 28.01 0.91 -15.69
C LEU A 39 28.92 2.15 -15.71
N ALA A 40 29.34 2.61 -16.89
CA ALA A 40 30.14 3.83 -17.00
C ALA A 40 29.39 5.05 -16.47
N ASN A 41 28.12 5.21 -16.87
CA ASN A 41 27.24 6.29 -16.39
C ASN A 41 27.00 6.21 -14.88
N VAL A 42 26.77 5.01 -14.35
CA VAL A 42 26.61 4.79 -12.90
C VAL A 42 27.87 5.14 -12.14
N CYS A 43 29.05 4.76 -12.63
CA CYS A 43 30.32 5.10 -11.98
C CYS A 43 30.56 6.62 -11.99
N GLU A 44 30.22 7.31 -13.08
CA GLU A 44 30.36 8.76 -13.18
C GLU A 44 29.42 9.49 -12.22
N ASP A 45 28.12 9.15 -12.20
CA ASP A 45 27.20 9.74 -11.23
C ASP A 45 27.59 9.38 -9.78
N ALA A 46 28.02 8.14 -9.54
CA ALA A 46 28.45 7.70 -8.22
C ALA A 46 29.68 8.48 -7.74
N MET A 47 30.58 8.93 -8.61
CA MET A 47 31.71 9.79 -8.21
C MET A 47 31.26 11.19 -7.80
N GLU A 48 30.24 11.75 -8.45
CA GLU A 48 29.72 13.09 -8.14
C GLU A 48 28.83 13.11 -6.89
N THR A 49 28.22 11.97 -6.57
CA THR A 49 27.13 11.91 -5.58
C THR A 49 27.35 10.89 -4.47
N ALA A 50 28.59 10.42 -4.33
CA ALA A 50 29.04 9.34 -3.45
C ALA A 50 28.64 9.51 -1.96
N THR A 51 28.37 10.75 -1.55
CA THR A 51 27.96 11.09 -0.18
C THR A 51 26.52 10.68 0.13
N ASN A 52 25.68 10.45 -0.88
CA ASN A 52 24.28 10.11 -0.71
C ASN A 52 24.07 8.59 -0.75
N LYS A 53 23.90 7.97 0.42
CA LYS A 53 23.70 6.51 0.59
C LYS A 53 22.31 6.00 0.16
N SER A 54 21.51 6.82 -0.53
CA SER A 54 20.20 6.42 -1.05
C SER A 54 20.34 5.57 -2.32
N ILE A 55 19.29 4.80 -2.62
CA ILE A 55 19.22 4.07 -3.90
C ILE A 55 18.75 5.06 -4.95
N LYS A 56 19.49 5.15 -6.04
CA LYS A 56 19.21 6.00 -7.19
C LYS A 56 18.71 5.18 -8.37
N LYS A 57 18.02 5.86 -9.28
CA LYS A 57 17.41 5.30 -10.48
C LYS A 57 17.87 6.11 -11.70
N LEU A 58 18.33 5.42 -12.73
CA LEU A 58 18.60 5.96 -14.07
C LEU A 58 17.70 5.24 -15.05
N GLU A 59 16.92 6.00 -15.80
CA GLU A 59 16.01 5.48 -16.81
C GLU A 59 16.68 5.58 -18.18
N PHE A 60 16.77 4.45 -18.86
CA PHE A 60 17.14 4.36 -20.27
C PHE A 60 15.90 3.97 -21.08
N ASN A 61 15.92 4.17 -22.40
CA ASN A 61 14.74 4.08 -23.28
C ASN A 61 13.85 2.84 -23.07
N TYR A 62 14.40 1.69 -22.68
CA TYR A 62 13.64 0.46 -22.46
C TYR A 62 14.09 -0.31 -21.20
N GLU A 63 15.00 0.25 -20.40
CA GLU A 63 15.69 -0.46 -19.34
C GLU A 63 15.92 0.50 -18.17
N THR A 64 15.76 0.01 -16.95
CA THR A 64 15.94 0.84 -15.75
C THR A 64 17.11 0.32 -14.94
N VAL A 65 18.00 1.23 -14.56
CA VAL A 65 19.19 0.94 -13.76
C VAL A 65 19.01 1.54 -12.37
N TYR A 66 19.05 0.68 -11.37
CA TYR A 66 19.05 1.07 -9.98
C TYR A 66 20.43 0.84 -9.38
N TYR A 67 20.93 1.78 -8.59
CA TYR A 67 22.21 1.60 -7.93
C TYR A 67 22.28 2.29 -6.58
N LYS A 68 23.21 1.80 -5.77
CA LYS A 68 23.52 2.35 -4.46
C LYS A 68 25.03 2.45 -4.32
N ALA A 69 25.53 3.66 -4.11
CA ALA A 69 26.94 3.94 -3.88
C ALA A 69 27.21 4.17 -2.38
N ASP A 70 28.43 3.89 -1.95
CA ASP A 70 28.92 4.27 -0.62
C ASP A 70 30.41 4.63 -0.70
N ASP A 71 30.71 5.85 -0.25
CA ASP A 71 32.04 6.42 -0.17
C ASP A 71 32.99 5.62 0.74
N GLU A 72 32.47 5.01 1.81
CA GLU A 72 33.32 4.31 2.79
C GLU A 72 33.98 3.07 2.19
N ILE A 73 33.24 2.34 1.34
CA ILE A 73 33.72 1.14 0.65
C ILE A 73 34.14 1.41 -0.80
N LYS A 74 33.99 2.66 -1.28
CA LYS A 74 34.27 3.09 -2.66
C LYS A 74 33.65 2.19 -3.72
N GLY A 75 32.49 1.64 -3.42
CA GLY A 75 31.83 0.61 -4.22
C GLY A 75 30.38 0.95 -4.50
N VAL A 76 29.89 0.45 -5.63
CA VAL A 76 28.49 0.63 -6.06
C VAL A 76 27.88 -0.73 -6.33
N VAL A 77 26.67 -0.95 -5.80
CA VAL A 77 25.82 -2.09 -6.18
C VAL A 77 24.85 -1.62 -7.24
N VAL A 78 24.75 -2.37 -8.32
CA VAL A 78 23.94 -2.05 -9.51
C VAL A 78 22.97 -3.20 -9.77
N ALA A 79 21.73 -2.87 -10.10
CA ALA A 79 20.70 -3.77 -10.59
C ALA A 79 20.05 -3.17 -11.84
N MET A 80 20.03 -3.92 -12.93
CA MET A 80 19.46 -3.51 -14.21
C MET A 80 18.25 -4.38 -14.52
N ILE A 81 17.14 -3.74 -14.87
CA ILE A 81 15.83 -4.36 -15.00
C ILE A 81 15.33 -4.16 -16.44
N TYR A 82 14.82 -5.24 -17.05
CA TYR A 82 14.27 -5.22 -18.41
C TYR A 82 12.86 -4.64 -18.48
N GLU A 83 12.06 -4.80 -17.43
CA GLU A 83 10.63 -4.52 -17.47
C GLU A 83 10.30 -3.20 -16.75
N GLU A 84 9.62 -2.28 -17.44
CA GLU A 84 9.15 -1.01 -16.86
C GLU A 84 8.21 -1.21 -15.66
N ASN A 85 7.48 -2.33 -15.62
CA ASN A 85 6.48 -2.62 -14.59
C ASN A 85 7.04 -3.38 -13.38
N TYR A 86 8.35 -3.64 -13.35
CA TYR A 86 8.95 -4.35 -12.22
C TYR A 86 8.79 -3.53 -10.92
N PRO A 87 8.23 -4.10 -9.84
CA PRO A 87 7.95 -3.32 -8.64
C PRO A 87 9.23 -2.83 -7.95
N GLU A 88 9.40 -1.51 -7.83
CA GLU A 88 10.62 -0.89 -7.26
C GLU A 88 10.95 -1.42 -5.85
N ARG A 89 9.93 -1.77 -5.06
CA ARG A 89 10.09 -2.37 -3.73
C ARG A 89 10.99 -3.60 -3.73
N PHE A 90 10.91 -4.43 -4.78
CA PHE A 90 11.72 -5.63 -4.91
C PHE A 90 13.14 -5.31 -5.33
N VAL A 91 13.34 -4.30 -6.19
CA VAL A 91 14.69 -3.84 -6.57
C VAL A 91 15.41 -3.26 -5.36
N TYR A 92 14.72 -2.44 -4.56
CA TYR A 92 15.29 -1.88 -3.33
C TYR A 92 15.69 -2.99 -2.35
N THR A 93 14.82 -3.98 -2.18
CA THR A 93 15.12 -5.13 -1.31
C THR A 93 16.29 -5.95 -1.86
N LEU A 94 16.35 -6.19 -3.17
CA LEU A 94 17.44 -6.90 -3.84
C LEU A 94 18.79 -6.19 -3.63
N ILE A 95 18.85 -4.88 -3.85
CA ILE A 95 20.07 -4.10 -3.66
C ILE A 95 20.48 -4.14 -2.19
N GLN A 96 19.55 -4.03 -1.25
CA GLN A 96 19.83 -4.12 0.18
C GLN A 96 20.33 -5.51 0.61
N GLU A 97 19.79 -6.59 0.07
CA GLU A 97 20.28 -7.95 0.34
C GLU A 97 21.72 -8.13 -0.16
N ILE A 98 22.02 -7.71 -1.39
CA ILE A 98 23.38 -7.76 -1.94
C ILE A 98 24.33 -6.90 -1.09
N TRP A 99 23.89 -5.70 -0.71
CA TRP A 99 24.65 -4.80 0.16
C TRP A 99 25.00 -5.44 1.49
N ARG A 100 24.04 -6.15 2.10
CA ARG A 100 24.25 -6.87 3.35
C ARG A 100 25.29 -7.98 3.21
N GLU A 101 25.23 -8.73 2.11
CA GLU A 101 26.22 -9.78 1.81
C GLU A 101 27.63 -9.17 1.62
N ILE A 102 27.75 -8.00 0.99
CA ILE A 102 29.03 -7.28 0.84
C ILE A 102 29.57 -6.83 2.20
N ASN A 103 28.73 -6.26 3.07
CA ASN A 103 29.15 -5.78 4.39
C ASN A 103 29.59 -6.90 5.35
N MET A 104 29.21 -8.15 5.09
CA MET A 104 29.68 -9.31 5.86
C MET A 104 31.05 -9.82 5.40
N LEU A 105 31.57 -9.32 4.28
CA LEU A 105 32.85 -9.72 3.73
C LEU A 105 33.98 -8.80 4.19
N PRO A 106 35.22 -9.29 4.19
CA PRO A 106 36.37 -8.44 4.46
C PRO A 106 36.47 -7.32 3.42
N PRO A 107 37.08 -6.17 3.79
CA PRO A 107 37.24 -5.02 2.90
C PRO A 107 37.91 -5.40 1.58
N ARG A 108 37.65 -4.60 0.52
CA ARG A 108 38.28 -4.80 -0.79
C ARG A 108 39.81 -4.82 -0.63
N VAL A 109 40.46 -5.74 -1.33
CA VAL A 109 41.92 -5.87 -1.37
C VAL A 109 42.38 -5.63 -2.79
N ASN A 110 43.44 -4.85 -2.95
CA ASN A 110 44.07 -4.61 -4.24
C ASN A 110 45.21 -5.62 -4.46
N ASP A 111 45.45 -5.98 -5.71
CA ASP A 111 46.60 -6.77 -6.10
C ASP A 111 47.90 -5.95 -6.09
N ALA A 112 49.00 -6.58 -6.51
CA ALA A 112 50.32 -5.93 -6.58
C ALA A 112 50.38 -4.74 -7.56
N HIS A 113 49.40 -4.59 -8.45
CA HIS A 113 49.28 -3.51 -9.42
C HIS A 113 48.26 -2.45 -9.00
N GLY A 114 47.68 -2.56 -7.79
CA GLY A 114 46.66 -1.64 -7.30
C GLY A 114 45.27 -1.89 -7.88
N ILE A 115 45.07 -3.01 -8.61
CA ILE A 115 43.79 -3.38 -9.20
C ILE A 115 42.98 -4.18 -8.17
N PRO A 116 41.69 -3.87 -7.96
CA PRO A 116 40.87 -4.59 -7.01
C PRO A 116 40.73 -6.07 -7.37
N ILE A 117 40.99 -6.95 -6.40
CA ILE A 117 40.84 -8.39 -6.60
C ILE A 117 39.35 -8.73 -6.71
N SER A 118 39.01 -9.51 -7.73
CA SER A 118 37.63 -9.98 -7.94
C SER A 118 37.08 -10.69 -6.69
N MET A 119 35.91 -10.25 -6.25
CA MET A 119 35.15 -10.84 -5.14
C MET A 119 34.18 -11.93 -5.64
N GLN A 120 34.18 -12.24 -6.93
CA GLN A 120 33.26 -13.17 -7.57
C GLN A 120 33.22 -14.56 -6.91
N LYS A 121 34.35 -15.05 -6.36
CA LYS A 121 34.37 -16.34 -5.65
C LYS A 121 33.55 -16.33 -4.36
N LYS A 122 33.50 -15.19 -3.66
CA LYS A 122 32.78 -15.03 -2.39
C LYS A 122 31.33 -14.57 -2.61
N LEU A 123 31.14 -13.58 -3.49
CA LEU A 123 29.82 -12.98 -3.76
C LEU A 123 29.02 -13.68 -4.85
N GLY A 124 29.65 -14.48 -5.72
CA GLY A 124 28.96 -15.08 -6.86
C GLY A 124 27.78 -15.97 -6.47
N SER A 125 27.96 -16.87 -5.50
CA SER A 125 26.88 -17.77 -5.06
C SER A 125 25.72 -17.02 -4.38
N PRO A 126 25.98 -16.10 -3.42
CA PRO A 126 24.94 -15.21 -2.89
C PRO A 126 24.20 -14.42 -3.97
N MET A 127 24.92 -13.81 -4.92
CA MET A 127 24.33 -13.03 -6.00
C MET A 127 23.44 -13.89 -6.92
N ILE A 128 23.87 -15.10 -7.28
CA ILE A 128 23.04 -16.04 -8.06
C ILE A 128 21.75 -16.36 -7.31
N ARG A 129 21.84 -16.65 -6.01
CA ARG A 129 20.69 -17.00 -5.18
C ARG A 129 19.70 -15.84 -5.08
N ILE A 130 20.21 -14.63 -4.86
CA ILE A 130 19.41 -13.41 -4.81
C ILE A 130 18.76 -13.17 -6.18
N PHE A 131 19.55 -13.15 -7.26
CA PHE A 131 19.04 -12.94 -8.62
C PHE A 131 17.88 -13.89 -8.93
N LYS A 132 18.07 -15.20 -8.77
CA LYS A 132 17.03 -16.20 -9.08
C LYS A 132 15.78 -16.04 -8.22
N ARG A 133 15.92 -15.61 -6.97
CA ARG A 133 14.77 -15.33 -6.09
C ARG A 133 13.97 -14.15 -6.63
N TYR A 134 14.66 -13.12 -7.10
CA TYR A 134 14.04 -11.87 -7.53
C TYR A 134 13.69 -11.80 -9.02
N ASP A 135 14.15 -12.75 -9.83
CA ASP A 135 13.90 -12.76 -11.27
C ASP A 135 12.42 -13.00 -11.59
N ASN A 136 11.78 -13.92 -10.85
CA ASN A 136 10.38 -14.32 -11.08
C ASN A 136 9.39 -13.75 -10.04
N VAL A 137 9.77 -12.76 -9.24
CA VAL A 137 8.82 -12.23 -8.23
C VAL A 137 7.64 -11.52 -8.87
N VAL A 138 7.74 -11.06 -10.12
CA VAL A 138 6.60 -10.45 -10.81
C VAL A 138 5.47 -11.46 -10.99
N GLU A 139 5.77 -12.71 -11.37
CA GLU A 139 4.77 -13.79 -11.48
C GLU A 139 4.17 -14.15 -10.11
N VAL A 140 5.01 -14.20 -9.08
CA VAL A 140 4.58 -14.47 -7.71
C VAL A 140 3.78 -13.29 -7.14
N ASP A 141 4.14 -12.05 -7.47
CA ASP A 141 3.46 -10.83 -7.04
C ASP A 141 2.13 -10.65 -7.75
N HIS A 142 1.98 -11.08 -9.01
CA HIS A 142 0.66 -11.18 -9.64
C HIS A 142 -0.23 -12.18 -8.90
N ALA A 143 0.30 -13.34 -8.49
CA ALA A 143 -0.44 -14.29 -7.68
C ALA A 143 -0.74 -13.74 -6.25
N VAL A 144 0.17 -12.98 -5.66
CA VAL A 144 0.00 -12.35 -4.34
C VAL A 144 -0.95 -11.15 -4.42
N ARG A 145 -0.91 -10.34 -5.48
CA ARG A 145 -1.88 -9.26 -5.75
C ARG A 145 -3.25 -9.82 -6.08
N ALA A 146 -3.34 -10.90 -6.85
CA ALA A 146 -4.61 -11.60 -7.10
C ALA A 146 -5.18 -12.18 -5.80
N LYS A 147 -4.34 -12.77 -4.94
CA LYS A 147 -4.75 -13.20 -3.59
C LYS A 147 -5.15 -12.02 -2.70
N MET A 148 -4.42 -10.91 -2.72
CA MET A 148 -4.77 -9.71 -1.98
C MET A 148 -6.08 -9.10 -2.46
N GLN A 149 -6.34 -9.04 -3.78
CA GLN A 149 -7.62 -8.59 -4.32
C GLN A 149 -8.79 -9.53 -3.95
N ILE A 150 -8.55 -10.83 -3.92
CA ILE A 150 -9.54 -11.82 -3.44
C ILE A 150 -9.78 -11.65 -1.94
N ASP A 151 -8.74 -11.46 -1.14
CA ASP A 151 -8.83 -11.25 0.30
C ASP A 151 -9.52 -9.92 0.64
N GLU A 152 -9.25 -8.86 -0.12
CA GLU A 152 -9.88 -7.55 0.02
C GLU A 152 -11.37 -7.59 -0.40
N ALA A 153 -11.71 -8.36 -1.44
CA ALA A 153 -13.10 -8.66 -1.79
C ALA A 153 -13.81 -9.49 -0.71
N SER A 154 -13.13 -10.47 -0.11
CA SER A 154 -13.65 -11.24 1.04
C SER A 154 -13.85 -10.38 2.29
N TYR A 155 -12.97 -9.40 2.52
CA TYR A 155 -13.09 -8.45 3.63
C TYR A 155 -14.25 -7.46 3.40
N ALA A 156 -14.40 -6.95 2.18
CA ALA A 156 -15.50 -6.07 1.78
C ALA A 156 -16.87 -6.78 1.84
N VAL A 157 -16.92 -8.08 1.51
CA VAL A 157 -18.11 -8.92 1.72
C VAL A 157 -18.37 -9.14 3.21
N GLY A 158 -17.33 -9.40 4.01
CA GLY A 158 -17.45 -9.56 5.46
C GLY A 158 -17.97 -8.31 6.17
N ASP A 159 -17.49 -7.13 5.78
CA ASP A 159 -17.97 -5.85 6.32
C ASP A 159 -19.36 -5.46 5.80
N SER A 160 -19.69 -5.81 4.55
CA SER A 160 -21.05 -5.65 4.03
C SER A 160 -22.04 -6.56 4.76
N MET A 161 -21.63 -7.79 5.07
CA MET A 161 -22.44 -8.77 5.79
C MET A 161 -22.60 -8.39 7.26
N LYS A 162 -21.56 -7.85 7.92
CA LYS A 162 -21.66 -7.25 9.26
C LYS A 162 -22.54 -5.99 9.27
N LYS A 163 -22.46 -5.14 8.25
CA LYS A 163 -23.37 -3.99 8.08
C LYS A 163 -24.81 -4.45 7.89
N ILE A 164 -25.08 -5.47 7.08
CA ILE A 164 -26.44 -6.02 6.90
C ILE A 164 -26.97 -6.59 8.22
N ILE A 165 -26.16 -7.38 8.95
CA ILE A 165 -26.54 -7.94 10.25
C ILE A 165 -26.80 -6.82 11.28
N GLY A 166 -25.95 -5.78 11.33
CA GLY A 166 -26.16 -4.60 12.17
C GLY A 166 -27.37 -3.75 11.76
N THR A 167 -27.71 -3.71 10.47
CA THR A 167 -28.89 -3.00 9.96
C THR A 167 -30.18 -3.78 10.25
N CYS A 168 -30.14 -5.11 10.21
CA CYS A 168 -31.25 -5.97 10.64
C CYS A 168 -31.50 -5.89 12.16
N ALA A 169 -30.44 -5.85 12.97
CA ALA A 169 -30.55 -5.66 14.42
C ALA A 169 -31.15 -4.28 14.79
N ASN A 170 -30.73 -3.22 14.07
CA ASN A 170 -31.31 -1.88 14.24
C ASN A 170 -32.76 -1.80 13.75
N LEU A 171 -33.17 -2.58 12.73
CA LEU A 171 -34.55 -2.61 12.24
C LEU A 171 -35.52 -3.24 13.25
N GLU A 172 -35.11 -4.28 13.97
CA GLU A 172 -35.91 -4.83 15.08
C GLU A 172 -36.02 -3.84 16.25
N GLU A 173 -34.94 -3.12 16.57
CA GLU A 173 -34.97 -2.10 17.62
C GLU A 173 -35.86 -0.90 17.22
N LEU A 174 -35.80 -0.45 15.96
CA LEU A 174 -36.67 0.58 15.41
C LEU A 174 -38.14 0.15 15.36
N LYS A 175 -38.42 -1.11 15.02
CA LYS A 175 -39.78 -1.67 15.06
C LYS A 175 -40.32 -1.71 16.50
N SER A 176 -39.47 -2.04 17.47
CA SER A 176 -39.84 -2.04 18.90
C SER A 176 -40.12 -0.63 19.45
N LYS A 177 -39.32 0.37 19.03
CA LYS A 177 -39.51 1.78 19.41
C LYS A 177 -40.71 2.41 18.70
N SER A 178 -40.98 2.05 17.45
CA SER A 178 -42.17 2.47 16.70
C SER A 178 -43.47 1.95 17.33
N LEU A 179 -43.48 0.70 17.80
CA LEU A 179 -44.65 0.13 18.51
C LEU A 179 -44.93 0.84 19.83
N LYS A 180 -43.88 1.22 20.58
CA LYS A 180 -44.02 2.01 21.81
C LYS A 180 -44.55 3.43 21.53
N LEU A 181 -44.07 4.08 20.47
CA LEU A 181 -44.54 5.41 20.05
C LEU A 181 -46.01 5.38 19.61
N LYS A 182 -46.42 4.37 18.81
CA LYS A 182 -47.82 4.21 18.39
C LYS A 182 -48.77 4.04 19.58
N ASN A 183 -48.34 3.30 20.61
CA ASN A 183 -49.13 3.11 21.83
C ASN A 183 -49.22 4.38 22.68
N GLN A 184 -48.19 5.23 22.70
CA GLN A 184 -48.24 6.52 23.41
C GLN A 184 -49.08 7.56 22.67
N THR A 185 -49.03 7.62 21.35
CA THR A 185 -49.85 8.56 20.56
C THR A 185 -51.35 8.26 20.68
N VAL A 186 -51.75 6.99 20.77
CA VAL A 186 -53.16 6.61 21.00
C VAL A 186 -53.64 7.06 22.40
N VAL A 187 -52.76 7.05 23.41
CA VAL A 187 -53.10 7.52 24.76
C VAL A 187 -53.25 9.05 24.78
N VAL A 188 -52.39 9.78 24.06
CA VAL A 188 -52.48 11.25 23.98
C VAL A 188 -53.72 11.71 23.21
N GLY A 189 -54.03 11.09 22.06
CA GLY A 189 -55.25 11.43 21.30
C GLY A 189 -56.55 11.19 22.10
N LYS A 190 -56.61 10.10 22.87
CA LYS A 190 -57.76 9.83 23.77
C LYS A 190 -57.85 10.81 24.94
N LEU A 191 -56.74 11.40 25.38
CA LEU A 191 -56.74 12.43 26.42
C LEU A 191 -57.21 13.76 25.86
N GLU A 192 -56.80 14.13 24.65
CA GLU A 192 -57.25 15.35 23.97
C GLU A 192 -58.76 15.32 23.70
N ASP A 193 -59.30 14.20 23.22
CA ASP A 193 -60.75 14.02 22.99
C ASP A 193 -61.58 14.11 24.28
N ARG A 194 -61.04 13.65 25.41
CA ARG A 194 -61.72 13.77 26.72
C ARG A 194 -61.67 15.19 27.26
N VAL A 195 -60.57 15.92 27.02
CA VAL A 195 -60.43 17.32 27.46
C VAL A 195 -61.33 18.24 26.64
N THR A 196 -61.43 18.08 25.33
CA THR A 196 -62.37 18.85 24.49
C THR A 196 -63.83 18.57 24.86
N TRP A 197 -64.19 17.33 25.17
CA TRP A 197 -65.54 16.98 25.61
C TRP A 197 -65.90 17.63 26.96
N VAL A 198 -64.99 17.61 27.93
CA VAL A 198 -65.20 18.28 29.23
C VAL A 198 -65.33 19.80 29.07
N ILE A 199 -64.52 20.43 28.21
CA ILE A 199 -64.61 21.88 27.94
C ILE A 199 -65.95 22.22 27.27
N ALA A 200 -66.44 21.39 26.34
CA ALA A 200 -67.73 21.57 25.68
C ALA A 200 -68.90 21.44 26.68
N GLN A 201 -68.88 20.44 27.57
CA GLN A 201 -69.88 20.25 28.63
C GLN A 201 -69.94 21.47 29.58
N THR A 202 -68.77 21.99 29.95
CA THR A 202 -68.67 23.11 30.90
C THR A 202 -69.17 24.42 30.28
N ARG A 203 -68.96 24.63 28.97
CA ARG A 203 -69.53 25.77 28.24
C ARG A 203 -71.04 25.65 28.08
N CYS A 204 -71.58 24.46 27.83
CA CYS A 204 -73.02 24.25 27.69
C CYS A 204 -73.77 24.53 29.02
N ASN A 205 -73.28 24.00 30.15
CA ASN A 205 -73.86 24.25 31.47
C ASN A 205 -73.79 25.74 31.90
N LYS A 206 -72.81 26.50 31.41
CA LYS A 206 -72.67 27.93 31.72
C LYS A 206 -73.69 28.79 30.94
N VAL A 207 -74.09 28.36 29.74
CA VAL A 207 -75.12 29.04 28.93
C VAL A 207 -76.51 28.81 29.51
N GLU A 208 -76.83 27.59 29.97
CA GLU A 208 -78.13 27.30 30.61
C GLU A 208 -78.34 28.07 31.92
N LYS A 209 -77.31 28.18 32.77
CA LYS A 209 -77.38 29.02 33.98
C LYS A 209 -77.53 30.51 33.66
N SER A 210 -77.04 30.98 32.53
CA SER A 210 -77.14 32.39 32.11
C SER A 210 -78.52 32.74 31.54
N LEU A 211 -79.25 31.76 31.01
CA LEU A 211 -80.60 31.92 30.47
C LEU A 211 -81.69 31.84 31.56
N GLN A 212 -81.48 31.05 32.62
CA GLN A 212 -82.43 31.02 33.76
C GLN A 212 -82.36 32.28 34.65
N LEU A 213 -81.23 33.00 34.68
CA LEU A 213 -81.08 34.24 35.46
C LEU A 213 -81.57 35.51 34.74
N LYS A 214 -81.90 35.45 33.44
CA LYS A 214 -82.40 36.60 32.65
C LYS A 214 -83.89 36.51 32.26
N GLY A 215 -84.60 35.45 32.66
CA GLY A 215 -86.03 35.26 32.38
C GLY A 215 -86.98 35.59 33.54
N GLY A 216 -86.49 36.19 34.63
CA GLY A 216 -87.25 36.37 35.87
C GLY A 216 -87.17 37.76 36.48
N PHE A 217 -87.33 38.83 35.70
CA PHE A 217 -87.67 40.17 36.20
C PHE A 217 -88.47 40.90 35.12
N GLY A 218 -89.80 40.86 35.25
CA GLY A 218 -90.72 41.44 34.28
C GLY A 218 -92.17 41.11 34.58
N LYS A 219 -92.65 41.45 35.78
CA LYS A 219 -94.01 41.89 36.08
C LYS A 219 -93.96 42.78 37.32
#